data_AF-A0A369XLB8-F1
#
_entry.id   AF-A0A369XLB8-F1
#
_cell.length_a   1.000
_cell.length_b   1.000
_cell.length_c   1.000
_cell.angle_alpha   90.00
_cell.angle_beta   90.00
_cell.angle_gamma   90.00
#
_symmetry.space_group_name_H-M   'P 1'
#
loop_
_entity.id
_entity.type
_entity.pdbx_description
1 polymer ?
#
loop_
_entity_poly.entity_id
_entity_poly.type
_entity_poly.pdbx_seq_one_letter_code
_entity_poly.pdbx_strand_id
1 'polypeptide(L)'
;MSKFIVADRQTDYLLPPSVDDWLNQDHLARFIVEVIDQLDLSKLTREYAGRGSKAYHPATLLGILVYGYITGIFSSRRLEQA
;
A
#
# COMPACT_ATOMS: atom_id res chain seq x y z
N MET A 1 -6.07 20.34 0.01
CA MET A 1 -6.45 18.98 0.44
C MET A 1 -5.71 17.96 -0.40
N SER A 2 -5.16 16.90 0.18
CA SER A 2 -4.46 15.84 -0.56
C SER A 2 -5.42 15.19 -1.58
N LYS A 3 -4.95 15.01 -2.82
CA LYS A 3 -5.66 14.30 -3.91
C LYS A 3 -5.75 12.79 -3.66
N PHE A 4 -5.00 12.29 -2.67
CA PHE A 4 -4.80 10.87 -2.43
C PHE A 4 -5.28 10.42 -1.06
N ILE A 5 -5.77 9.19 -1.00
CA ILE A 5 -5.97 8.38 0.20
C ILE A 5 -4.62 7.75 0.53
N VAL A 6 -4.08 8.07 1.70
CA VAL A 6 -2.84 7.50 2.21
C VAL A 6 -3.21 6.36 3.15
N ALA A 7 -2.50 5.24 3.05
CA ALA A 7 -2.67 4.12 3.98
C ALA A 7 -1.90 4.42 5.26
N ASP A 8 -2.62 4.77 6.33
CA ASP A 8 -2.05 4.81 7.67
C ASP A 8 -2.10 3.40 8.26
N ARG A 9 -0.92 2.82 8.49
CA ARG A 9 -0.75 1.45 9.02
C ARG A 9 -0.59 1.44 10.53
N GLN A 10 -0.33 2.61 11.12
CA GLN A 10 -0.15 2.80 12.55
C GLN A 10 -1.44 3.30 13.22
N THR A 11 -2.55 3.41 12.48
CA THR A 11 -3.84 3.75 13.07
C THR A 11 -4.23 2.68 14.09
N ASP A 12 -4.47 3.14 15.32
CA ASP A 12 -4.92 2.26 16.39
C ASP A 12 -6.40 1.88 16.20
N TYR A 13 -6.71 0.59 16.40
CA TYR A 13 -8.08 0.06 16.40
C TYR A 13 -8.51 -0.32 17.82
N LEU A 14 -9.83 -0.48 18.00
CA LEU A 14 -10.39 -0.88 19.30
C LEU A 14 -9.89 -2.28 19.73
N LEU A 15 -9.64 -3.19 18.77
CA LEU A 15 -9.02 -4.54 18.89
C LEU A 15 -8.57 -5.01 17.48
N PRO A 16 -7.45 -5.74 17.27
CA PRO A 16 -6.10 -5.61 17.87
C PRO A 16 -5.59 -4.16 17.86
N PRO A 17 -4.46 -3.83 18.52
CA PRO A 17 -4.06 -2.44 18.76
C PRO A 17 -3.88 -1.66 17.46
N SER A 18 -3.33 -2.26 16.40
CA SER A 18 -3.14 -1.62 15.09
C SER A 18 -3.13 -2.64 13.93
N VAL A 19 -3.20 -2.16 12.68
CA VAL A 19 -2.93 -3.00 11.48
C VAL A 19 -1.51 -3.55 11.50
N ASP A 20 -0.57 -2.85 12.13
CA ASP A 20 0.80 -3.30 12.29
C ASP A 20 0.86 -4.63 13.05
N ASP A 21 0.05 -4.80 14.10
CA ASP A 21 0.07 -6.02 14.92
C ASP A 21 -0.45 -7.27 14.20
N TRP A 22 -1.06 -7.13 13.02
CA TRP A 22 -1.60 -8.26 12.26
C TRP A 22 -0.52 -9.02 11.49
N LEU A 23 0.65 -8.38 11.29
CA LEU A 23 1.75 -8.94 10.54
C LEU A 23 2.96 -9.14 11.45
N ASN A 24 3.56 -10.33 11.38
CA ASN A 24 4.85 -10.60 12.00
C ASN A 24 5.90 -9.56 11.54
N GLN A 25 6.88 -9.25 12.40
CA GLN A 25 7.95 -8.29 12.10
C GLN A 25 8.72 -8.65 10.82
N ASP A 26 8.91 -9.95 10.56
CA ASP A 26 9.64 -10.45 9.38
C ASP A 26 8.74 -10.66 8.15
N HIS A 27 7.50 -10.16 8.17
CA HIS A 27 6.57 -10.37 7.05
C HIS A 27 7.00 -9.60 5.80
N LEU A 28 7.03 -10.26 4.65
CA LEU A 28 7.47 -9.72 3.36
C LEU A 28 6.84 -8.35 3.01
N ALA A 29 5.56 -8.15 3.33
CA ALA A 29 4.87 -6.90 3.06
C ALA A 29 5.54 -5.67 3.72
N ARG A 30 6.16 -5.84 4.90
CA ARG A 30 6.88 -4.77 5.61
C ARG A 30 8.12 -4.34 4.82
N PHE A 31 8.93 -5.32 4.41
CA PHE A 31 10.11 -5.09 3.57
C PHE A 31 9.74 -4.37 2.26
N ILE A 32 8.64 -4.78 1.60
CA ILE A 32 8.20 -4.14 0.36
C ILE A 32 7.82 -2.67 0.58
N VAL A 33 7.10 -2.37 1.67
CA VAL A 33 6.73 -0.98 1.98
C VAL A 33 7.97 -0.13 2.25
N GLU A 34 8.92 -0.64 3.03
CA GLU A 34 10.19 0.06 3.31
C GLU A 34 11.00 0.36 2.05
N VAL A 35 11.02 -0.57 1.09
CA VAL A 35 11.70 -0.36 -0.21
C VAL A 35 10.96 0.68 -1.04
N ILE A 36 9.63 0.63 -1.08
CA ILE A 36 8.82 1.54 -1.88
C ILE A 36 8.86 2.98 -1.34
N ASP A 37 8.90 3.15 -0.02
CA ASP A 37 8.97 4.47 0.62
C ASP A 37 10.28 5.21 0.31
N GLN A 38 11.31 4.51 -0.17
CA GLN A 38 12.57 5.09 -0.62
C GLN A 38 12.54 5.56 -2.10
N LEU A 39 11.49 5.22 -2.85
CA LEU A 39 11.40 5.55 -4.28
C LEU A 39 10.84 6.96 -4.49
N ASP A 40 11.41 7.71 -5.45
CA ASP A 40 10.82 8.96 -5.90
C ASP A 40 9.60 8.71 -6.80
N LEU A 41 8.41 8.83 -6.22
CA LEU A 41 7.13 8.69 -6.94
C LEU A 41 6.54 10.04 -7.39
N SER A 42 7.31 11.13 -7.28
CA SER A 42 6.82 12.49 -7.56
C SER A 42 6.33 12.69 -8.98
N LYS A 43 6.85 11.92 -9.95
CA LYS A 43 6.36 11.97 -11.34
C LYS A 43 4.95 11.39 -11.44
N LEU A 44 4.70 10.24 -10.82
CA LEU A 44 3.39 9.58 -10.82
C LEU A 44 2.33 10.42 -10.11
N THR A 45 2.68 11.01 -8.96
CA THR A 45 1.73 11.84 -8.20
C THR A 45 1.38 13.14 -8.92
N ARG A 46 2.34 13.74 -9.65
CA ARG A 46 2.12 14.98 -10.42
C ARG A 46 1.24 14.78 -11.66
N GLU A 47 1.40 13.67 -12.36
CA GLU A 47 0.60 13.33 -13.55
C GLU A 47 -0.87 13.04 -13.20
N TYR A 48 -1.20 12.79 -11.93
CA TYR A 48 -2.57 12.49 -11.54
C TYR A 48 -3.48 13.72 -11.61
N ALA A 49 -4.37 13.70 -12.61
CA ALA A 49 -5.30 14.79 -12.92
C ALA A 49 -6.38 15.02 -11.84
N GLY A 50 -6.59 14.09 -10.89
CA GLY A 50 -7.49 14.30 -9.76
C GLY A 50 -8.98 14.32 -10.09
N ARG A 51 -9.43 13.53 -11.07
CA ARG A 51 -10.85 13.46 -11.45
C ARG A 51 -11.59 12.37 -10.65
N GLY A 52 -12.80 12.68 -10.21
CA GLY A 52 -13.66 11.75 -9.47
C GLY A 52 -13.31 11.68 -7.98
N SER A 53 -13.50 10.50 -7.38
CA SER A 53 -13.12 10.23 -5.99
C SER A 53 -11.60 10.35 -5.79
N LYS A 54 -11.17 10.54 -4.53
CA LYS A 54 -9.75 10.49 -4.18
C LYS A 54 -9.15 9.15 -4.61
N ALA A 55 -8.00 9.17 -5.28
CA ALA A 55 -7.26 7.95 -5.61
C ALA A 55 -6.44 7.46 -4.41
N TYR A 56 -6.08 6.18 -4.37
CA TYR A 56 -5.04 5.71 -3.46
C TYR A 56 -3.67 6.23 -3.88
N HIS A 57 -2.79 6.48 -2.91
CA HIS A 57 -1.43 6.94 -3.19
C HIS A 57 -0.65 5.91 -4.04
N PRO A 58 0.16 6.32 -5.04
CA PRO A 58 0.92 5.39 -5.88
C PRO A 58 1.81 4.43 -5.10
N ALA A 59 2.36 4.85 -3.95
CA ALA A 59 3.14 3.97 -3.07
C ALA A 59 2.35 2.75 -2.60
N THR A 60 1.10 2.94 -2.16
CA THR A 60 0.22 1.85 -1.72
C THR A 60 -0.07 0.88 -2.86
N LEU A 61 -0.42 1.40 -4.04
CA LEU A 61 -0.74 0.57 -5.21
C LEU A 61 0.48 -0.21 -5.70
N LEU A 62 1.66 0.43 -5.70
CA LEU A 62 2.91 -0.24 -6.06
C LEU A 62 3.25 -1.36 -5.07
N GLY A 63 2.99 -1.16 -3.77
CA GLY A 63 3.21 -2.19 -2.75
C GLY A 63 2.38 -3.43 -2.98
N ILE A 64 1.09 -3.25 -3.26
CA ILE A 64 0.18 -4.36 -3.61
C ILE A 64 0.67 -5.07 -4.86
N LEU A 65 1.06 -4.32 -5.90
CA LEU A 65 1.53 -4.90 -7.16
C LEU A 65 2.82 -5.69 -6.94
N VAL A 66 3.84 -5.12 -6.32
CA VAL A 66 5.12 -5.79 -6.05
C VAL A 66 4.91 -7.04 -5.18
N TYR A 67 4.06 -6.96 -4.14
CA TYR A 67 3.74 -8.12 -3.30
C TYR A 67 3.11 -9.26 -4.11
N GLY A 68 2.13 -8.96 -4.98
CA GLY A 68 1.52 -9.96 -5.85
C GLY A 68 2.52 -10.59 -6.82
N TYR A 69 3.44 -9.81 -7.40
CA TYR A 69 4.47 -10.33 -8.30
C TYR A 69 5.47 -11.24 -7.57
N ILE A 70 5.93 -10.86 -6.38
CA ILE A 70 6.90 -11.66 -5.60
C ILE A 70 6.26 -12.97 -5.11
N THR A 71 4.99 -12.93 -4.73
CA THR A 71 4.24 -14.12 -4.26
C THR A 71 3.68 -14.98 -5.41
N GLY A 72 3.83 -14.54 -6.67
CA GLY A 72 3.28 -15.23 -7.84
C GLY A 72 1.76 -15.13 -7.98
N ILE A 73 1.11 -14.20 -7.28
CA ILE A 73 -0.33 -13.96 -7.29
C ILE A 73 -0.64 -12.76 -8.20
N PHE A 74 -0.97 -13.03 -9.46
CA PHE A 74 -1.29 -11.99 -10.45
C PHE A 74 -2.78 -11.60 -10.51
N SER A 75 -3.66 -12.42 -9.93
CA SER A 75 -5.09 -12.13 -9.89
C SER A 75 -5.39 -11.20 -8.71
N SER A 76 -5.98 -10.04 -8.99
CA SER A 76 -6.39 -9.08 -7.95
C SER A 76 -7.33 -9.70 -6.92
N ARG A 77 -8.27 -10.56 -7.34
CA ARG A 77 -9.17 -11.28 -6.42
C ARG A 77 -8.46 -12.31 -5.57
N ARG A 78 -7.46 -13.01 -6.11
CA ARG A 78 -6.66 -13.95 -5.30
C ARG A 78 -5.76 -13.19 -4.33
N LEU A 79 -5.28 -12.01 -4.72
CA LEU A 79 -4.46 -11.16 -3.88
C LEU A 79 -5.24 -10.54 -2.73
N GLU A 80 -6.53 -10.23 -2.94
CA GLU A 80 -7.45 -9.80 -1.88
C GLU A 80 -7.66 -10.88 -0.80
N GLN A 81 -7.60 -12.16 -1.19
CA GLN A 81 -7.84 -13.30 -0.30
C GLN A 81 -6.58 -13.82 0.43
N ALA A 82 -5.40 -13.36 0.00
CA ALA A 82 -4.10 -13.82 0.48
C ALA A 82 -3.67 -13.06 1.73
#